data_AF-A0A1Y3WQH5-F1
#
_entry.id   AF-A0A1Y3WQH5-F1
#
_cell.length_a   1.000
_cell.length_b   1.000
_cell.length_c   1.000
_cell.angle_alpha   90.00
_cell.angle_beta   90.00
_cell.angle_gamma   90.00
#
_symmetry.space_group_name_H-M   'P 1'
#
loop_
_entity.id
_entity.type
_entity.pdbx_description
1 polymer ?
#
loop_
_entity_poly.entity_id
_entity_poly.type
_entity_poly.pdbx_seq_one_letter_code
_entity_poly.pdbx_strand_id
1 'polypeptide(L)'
;MPKDPSINIKLSDLGRDIMTPTMESAMMHEINQQCLEADKRFSLDLDTMVIWTLYQCYGWREKRLHDFYLAMAKEHRRMREFYEMDDLYPERYKLKEKGIDLEKWQEEVLNNDP
;
A
#
# COMPACT_ATOMS: atom_id res chain seq x y z
N MET A 1 20.15 -52.18 8.56
CA MET A 1 18.92 -51.69 7.89
C MET A 1 19.32 -50.54 6.99
N PRO A 2 19.01 -50.55 5.68
CA PRO A 2 19.20 -49.38 4.83
C PRO A 2 18.20 -48.32 5.25
N LYS A 3 18.66 -47.08 5.49
CA LYS A 3 17.79 -45.94 5.75
C LYS A 3 17.07 -45.59 4.45
N ASP A 4 15.73 -45.56 4.49
CA ASP A 4 14.94 -45.01 3.40
C ASP A 4 15.41 -43.57 3.12
N PRO A 5 15.69 -43.21 1.86
CA PRO A 5 15.96 -41.83 1.52
C PRO A 5 14.66 -41.07 1.72
N SER A 6 14.59 -40.28 2.79
CA SER A 6 13.56 -39.27 2.98
C SER A 6 13.66 -38.31 1.80
N ILE A 7 12.75 -38.49 0.83
CA ILE A 7 12.63 -37.60 -0.32
C ILE A 7 12.19 -36.25 0.23
N ASN A 8 13.15 -35.33 0.35
CA ASN A 8 12.92 -33.98 0.82
C ASN A 8 12.40 -33.17 -0.37
N ILE A 9 11.18 -33.49 -0.82
CA ILE A 9 10.49 -32.74 -1.87
C ILE A 9 10.12 -31.39 -1.25
N LYS A 10 10.80 -30.32 -1.67
CA LYS A 10 10.33 -28.97 -1.34
C LYS A 10 8.99 -28.78 -2.06
N LEU A 11 7.99 -28.27 -1.34
CA LEU A 11 6.66 -28.01 -1.87
C LEU A 11 6.69 -27.11 -3.14
N SER A 12 7.74 -26.29 -3.28
CA SER A 12 8.07 -25.49 -4.46
C SER A 12 8.31 -26.31 -5.73
N ASP A 13 8.84 -27.53 -5.59
CA ASP A 13 9.30 -28.36 -6.70
C ASP A 13 8.16 -29.25 -7.23
N LEU A 14 7.15 -29.52 -6.39
CA LEU A 14 5.94 -30.26 -6.76
C LEU A 14 4.87 -29.36 -7.41
N GLY A 15 4.87 -28.06 -7.09
CA GLY A 15 3.85 -27.12 -7.52
C GLY A 15 3.83 -26.80 -9.02
N ARG A 16 4.97 -26.94 -9.72
CA ARG A 16 5.05 -26.58 -11.14
C ARG A 16 4.45 -27.63 -12.08
N ASP A 17 4.44 -28.91 -11.69
CA ASP A 17 3.98 -30.03 -12.53
C ASP A 17 2.49 -30.40 -12.33
N ILE A 18 1.83 -29.86 -11.30
CA ILE A 18 0.43 -30.21 -10.91
C ILE A 18 -0.54 -29.03 -11.10
N MET A 19 -0.04 -27.85 -11.45
CA MET A 19 -0.86 -26.65 -11.56
C MET A 19 -1.70 -26.66 -12.83
N THR A 20 -3.02 -26.83 -12.67
CA THR A 20 -3.96 -26.63 -13.78
C THR A 20 -4.19 -25.13 -14.02
N PRO A 21 -4.56 -24.69 -15.23
CA PRO A 21 -4.89 -23.28 -15.50
C PRO A 21 -5.97 -22.72 -14.57
N THR A 22 -6.91 -23.57 -14.11
CA THR A 22 -7.95 -23.19 -13.13
C THR A 22 -7.35 -22.93 -11.75
N MET A 23 -6.39 -23.75 -11.31
CA MET A 23 -5.67 -23.54 -10.04
C MET A 23 -4.78 -22.29 -10.11
N GLU A 24 -4.13 -22.05 -11.24
CA GLU A 24 -3.34 -20.84 -11.48
C GLU A 24 -4.22 -19.58 -11.42
N SER A 25 -5.37 -19.60 -12.09
CA SER A 25 -6.32 -18.48 -12.06
C SER A 25 -6.90 -18.24 -10.67
N ALA A 26 -7.27 -19.30 -9.93
CA ALA A 26 -7.75 -19.17 -8.56
C ALA A 26 -6.67 -18.62 -7.62
N MET A 27 -5.42 -19.07 -7.77
CA MET A 27 -4.28 -18.56 -6.99
C MET A 27 -4.01 -17.08 -7.30
N MET A 28 -4.00 -16.68 -8.58
CA MET A 28 -3.82 -15.27 -8.96
C MET A 28 -4.96 -14.39 -8.45
N HIS A 29 -6.19 -14.90 -8.46
CA HIS A 29 -7.33 -14.21 -7.87
C HIS A 29 -7.15 -14.01 -6.36
N GLU A 30 -6.71 -15.05 -5.64
CA GLU A 30 -6.48 -14.99 -4.20
C GLU A 30 -5.33 -14.04 -3.84
N ILE A 31 -4.21 -14.08 -4.58
CA ILE A 31 -3.10 -13.12 -4.42
C ILE A 31 -3.61 -11.68 -4.60
N ASN A 32 -4.39 -11.43 -5.66
CA ASN A 32 -4.95 -10.11 -5.90
C ASN A 32 -5.90 -9.66 -4.78
N GLN A 33 -6.74 -10.56 -4.24
CA GLN A 33 -7.58 -10.23 -3.08
C GLN A 33 -6.74 -9.86 -1.86
N GLN A 34 -5.70 -10.63 -1.55
CA GLN A 34 -4.80 -10.33 -0.44
C GLN A 34 -4.10 -8.98 -0.61
N CYS A 35 -3.66 -8.63 -1.83
CA CYS A 35 -3.12 -7.30 -2.13
C CYS A 35 -4.14 -6.19 -1.87
N LEU A 36 -5.38 -6.34 -2.37
CA LEU A 36 -6.44 -5.35 -2.17
C LEU A 36 -6.82 -5.16 -0.69
N GLU A 37 -6.81 -6.24 0.10
CA GLU A 37 -7.06 -6.16 1.54
C GLU A 37 -5.91 -5.49 2.28
N ALA A 38 -4.66 -5.84 1.94
CA ALA A 38 -3.47 -5.21 2.49
C ALA A 38 -3.45 -3.70 2.18
N ASP A 39 -3.76 -3.31 0.94
CA ASP A 39 -3.81 -1.91 0.52
C ASP A 39 -4.88 -1.11 1.27
N LYS A 40 -6.07 -1.69 1.46
CA LYS A 40 -7.14 -1.05 2.25
C LYS A 40 -6.70 -0.83 3.70
N ARG A 41 -6.06 -1.83 4.30
CA ARG A 41 -5.58 -1.73 5.68
C ARG A 41 -4.46 -0.71 5.81
N PHE A 42 -3.49 -0.76 4.92
CA PHE A 42 -2.37 0.17 4.87
C PHE A 42 -2.83 1.61 4.67
N SER A 43 -3.82 1.84 3.80
CA SER A 43 -4.40 3.17 3.59
C SER A 43 -5.02 3.72 4.87
N LEU A 44 -5.78 2.90 5.60
CA LEU A 44 -6.38 3.31 6.88
C LEU A 44 -5.32 3.60 7.95
N ASP A 45 -4.26 2.79 8.03
CA ASP A 45 -3.18 2.98 8.99
C ASP A 45 -2.41 4.29 8.70
N LEU A 46 -2.12 4.59 7.43
CA LEU A 46 -1.52 5.87 7.00
C LEU A 46 -2.43 7.06 7.32
N ASP A 47 -3.70 7.00 6.94
CA ASP A 47 -4.70 8.03 7.21
C ASP A 47 -4.78 8.31 8.72
N THR A 48 -4.75 7.26 9.54
CA THR A 48 -4.78 7.36 11.01
C THR A 48 -3.57 8.13 11.52
N MET A 49 -2.37 7.88 10.99
CA MET A 49 -1.16 8.62 11.40
C MET A 49 -1.21 10.11 11.03
N VAL A 50 -1.76 10.43 9.85
CA VAL A 50 -1.97 11.84 9.45
C VAL A 50 -2.95 12.53 10.40
N ILE A 51 -4.10 11.91 10.67
CA ILE A 51 -5.12 12.45 11.57
C ILE A 51 -4.59 12.59 13.00
N TRP A 52 -3.85 11.59 13.49
CA TRP A 52 -3.21 11.64 14.82
C TRP A 52 -2.22 12.80 14.93
N THR A 53 -1.39 13.02 13.90
CA THR A 53 -0.43 14.12 13.86
C THR A 53 -1.14 15.48 13.90
N LEU A 54 -2.22 15.64 13.13
CA LEU A 54 -3.06 16.85 13.15
C LEU A 54 -3.71 17.08 14.53
N TYR A 55 -4.15 16.02 15.19
CA TYR A 55 -4.69 16.09 16.54
C TYR A 55 -3.64 16.51 17.58
N GLN A 56 -2.47 15.85 17.59
CA GLN A 56 -1.42 16.05 18.61
C GLN A 56 -0.65 17.34 18.41
N CYS A 57 -0.14 17.59 17.20
CA CYS A 57 0.78 18.69 16.94
C CYS A 57 0.07 20.01 16.64
N TYR A 58 -1.16 19.94 16.11
CA TYR A 58 -1.91 21.13 15.68
C TYR A 58 -3.20 21.36 16.49
N GLY A 59 -3.54 20.46 17.42
CA GLY A 59 -4.68 20.62 18.32
C GLY A 59 -6.04 20.50 17.64
N TRP A 60 -6.11 19.95 16.43
CA TRP A 60 -7.38 19.81 15.71
C TRP A 60 -8.31 18.84 16.43
N ARG A 61 -9.61 19.13 16.38
CA ARG A 61 -10.66 18.33 17.02
C ARG A 61 -11.55 17.68 15.98
N GLU A 62 -12.36 16.73 16.42
CA GLU A 62 -13.16 15.82 15.60
C GLU A 62 -13.77 16.46 14.36
N LYS A 63 -14.59 17.52 14.49
CA LYS A 63 -15.24 18.17 13.34
C LYS A 63 -14.23 18.58 12.27
N ARG A 64 -13.14 19.23 12.67
CA ARG A 64 -12.13 19.73 11.73
C ARG A 64 -11.32 18.59 11.10
N LEU A 65 -11.00 17.56 11.88
CA LEU A 65 -10.33 16.36 11.38
C LEU A 65 -11.20 15.61 10.36
N HIS A 66 -12.48 15.47 10.64
CA HIS A 66 -13.45 14.85 9.75
C HIS A 66 -13.64 15.65 8.46
N ASP A 67 -13.80 16.97 8.55
CA ASP A 67 -13.92 17.84 7.38
C ASP A 67 -12.66 17.75 6.49
N PHE A 68 -11.46 17.69 7.09
CA PHE A 68 -10.20 17.46 6.38
C PHE A 68 -10.15 16.08 5.72
N TYR A 69 -10.54 15.02 6.43
CA TYR A 69 -10.53 13.66 5.92
C TYR A 69 -11.41 13.52 4.67
N LEU A 70 -12.61 14.10 4.70
CA LEU A 70 -13.51 14.12 3.54
C LEU A 70 -12.92 14.92 2.36
N ALA A 71 -12.25 16.03 2.63
CA ALA A 71 -11.59 16.82 1.60
C ALA A 71 -10.42 16.06 0.95
N MET A 72 -9.59 15.40 1.76
CA MET A 72 -8.48 14.56 1.30
C MET A 72 -8.99 13.41 0.41
N ALA A 73 -10.01 12.68 0.87
CA ALA A 73 -10.62 11.60 0.08
C ALA A 73 -11.24 12.09 -1.24
N LYS A 74 -11.82 13.30 -1.25
CA LYS A 74 -12.36 13.91 -2.47
C LYS A 74 -11.25 14.26 -3.46
N GLU A 75 -10.16 14.88 -3.01
CA GLU A 75 -9.04 15.22 -3.88
C GLU A 75 -8.34 13.97 -4.43
N HIS A 76 -8.16 12.93 -3.60
CA HIS A 76 -7.60 11.65 -4.05
C HIS A 76 -8.39 11.05 -5.21
N ARG A 77 -9.73 10.98 -5.08
CA ARG A 77 -10.60 10.51 -6.17
C ARG A 77 -10.50 11.39 -7.41
N ARG A 78 -10.59 12.72 -7.25
CA ARG A 78 -10.51 13.68 -8.36
C ARG A 78 -9.22 13.54 -9.15
N MET A 79 -8.09 13.35 -8.47
CA MET A 79 -6.80 13.21 -9.15
C MET A 79 -6.69 11.87 -9.88
N ARG A 80 -7.17 10.77 -9.30
CA ARG A 80 -7.19 9.46 -9.98
C ARG A 80 -8.07 9.49 -11.23
N GLU A 81 -9.24 10.10 -11.16
CA GLU A 81 -10.14 10.27 -12.31
C GLU A 81 -9.53 11.16 -13.40
N PHE A 82 -8.82 12.24 -13.04
CA PHE A 82 -8.28 13.19 -14.00
C PHE A 82 -7.01 12.70 -14.72
N TYR A 83 -6.16 11.95 -14.02
CA TYR A 83 -4.87 11.52 -14.58
C TYR A 83 -4.90 10.12 -15.21
N GLU A 84 -5.99 9.35 -15.08
CA GLU A 84 -6.15 7.98 -15.62
C GLU A 84 -4.88 7.11 -15.47
N MET A 85 -4.12 7.30 -14.38
CA MET A 85 -2.88 6.59 -14.14
C MET A 85 -3.14 5.33 -13.33
N ASP A 86 -2.75 4.18 -13.88
CA ASP A 86 -3.00 2.86 -13.27
C ASP A 86 -2.26 2.67 -11.93
N ASP A 87 -1.16 3.38 -11.66
CA ASP A 87 -0.27 3.00 -10.54
C ASP A 87 0.52 4.14 -9.87
N LEU A 88 0.12 5.40 -10.06
CA LEU A 88 0.87 6.55 -9.54
C LEU A 88 0.02 7.45 -8.66
N TYR A 89 0.67 8.08 -7.66
CA TYR A 89 0.13 9.16 -6.83
C TYR A 89 0.40 10.50 -7.56
N PRO A 90 -0.50 10.97 -8.47
CA PRO A 90 -0.28 12.16 -9.30
C PRO A 90 -0.01 13.43 -8.50
N GLU A 91 -0.57 13.54 -7.30
CA GLU A 91 -0.35 14.64 -6.37
C GLU A 91 1.12 14.82 -6.01
N ARG A 92 1.92 13.74 -5.98
CA ARG A 92 3.37 13.83 -5.71
C ARG A 92 4.08 14.65 -6.77
N TYR A 93 3.78 14.40 -8.05
CA TYR A 93 4.32 15.17 -9.17
C TYR A 93 3.84 16.62 -9.12
N LYS A 94 2.56 16.85 -8.80
CA LYS A 94 2.01 18.20 -8.68
C LYS A 94 2.57 19.01 -7.52
N LEU A 95 2.96 18.36 -6.43
CA LEU A 95 3.69 18.98 -5.34
C LEU A 95 5.13 19.31 -5.77
N LYS A 96 5.80 18.39 -6.48
CA LYS A 96 7.16 18.61 -6.99
C LYS A 96 7.24 19.79 -7.97
N GLU A 97 6.26 19.95 -8.86
CA GLU A 97 6.11 21.14 -9.73
C GLU A 97 6.02 22.47 -8.93
N LYS A 98 5.61 22.41 -7.66
CA LYS A 98 5.50 23.56 -6.75
C LYS A 98 6.71 23.70 -5.82
N GLY A 99 7.75 22.89 -6.01
CA GLY A 99 8.95 22.88 -5.17
C GLY A 99 8.79 22.11 -3.85
N ILE A 100 7.73 21.30 -3.71
CA ILE A 100 7.48 20.46 -2.54
C ILE A 100 7.85 19.01 -2.92
N ASP A 101 9.00 18.53 -2.45
CA ASP A 101 9.53 17.21 -2.82
C ASP A 101 9.45 16.22 -1.65
N LEU A 102 8.37 15.44 -1.62
CA LEU A 102 8.12 14.46 -0.55
C LEU A 102 9.17 13.33 -0.52
N GLU A 103 9.73 12.97 -1.67
CA GLU A 103 10.74 11.88 -1.75
C GLU A 103 12.01 12.31 -1.03
N LYS A 104 12.43 13.56 -1.26
CA LYS A 104 13.56 14.15 -0.55
C LYS A 104 13.30 14.23 0.96
N TRP A 105 12.12 14.66 1.39
CA TRP A 105 11.78 14.70 2.82
C TRP A 105 11.75 13.30 3.44
N GLN A 106 11.28 12.30 2.70
CA GLN A 106 11.28 10.91 3.16
C GLN A 106 12.71 10.38 3.31
N GLU A 107 13.60 10.66 2.37
CA GLU A 107 15.03 10.33 2.50
C GLU A 107 15.66 11.04 3.71
N GLU A 108 15.33 12.31 3.94
CA GLU A 108 15.78 13.05 5.11
C GLU A 108 15.31 12.38 6.41
N VAL A 109 14.06 11.92 6.49
CA VAL A 109 13.56 11.19 7.67
C VAL A 109 14.28 9.86 7.85
N LEU A 110 14.42 9.06 6.79
CA LEU A 110 15.08 7.75 6.85
C LEU A 110 16.57 7.83 7.21
N ASN A 111 17.24 8.91 6.80
CA ASN A 111 18.66 9.13 7.08
C ASN A 111 18.90 9.83 8.44
N ASN A 112 17.90 10.49 8.99
CA ASN A 112 17.97 11.20 10.29
C ASN A 112 17.20 10.50 11.40
N ASP A 113 16.95 9.19 11.28
CA ASP A 113 16.48 8.38 12.40
C ASP A 113 17.57 8.43 13.50
N PRO A 114 17.26 8.87 14.74
CA PRO A 114 18.23 8.91 15.84
C PRO A 114 18.76 7.54 16.27
#